data_AF-K9TEN6-F1
#
_entry.id   AF-K9TEN6-F1
#
_cell.length_a   1.000
_cell.length_b   1.000
_cell.length_c   1.000
_cell.angle_alpha   90.00
_cell.angle_beta   90.00
_cell.angle_gamma   90.00
#
_symmetry.space_group_name_H-M   'P 1'
#
loop_
_entity.id
_entity.type
_entity.pdbx_description
1 polymer ?
#
loop_
_entity_poly.entity_id
_entity_poly.type
_entity_poly.pdbx_seq_one_letter_code
_entity_poly.pdbx_strand_id
1 'polypeptide(L)'
;MDANRKLTAMIEGDSNIEAIGLLGAVHRRKDLNHLERRQQQRAISNAMITVALTYGKKTFSRGALVYTLNDRSLERSPYAKFIDVLRGLRVVCLIGPPDPKILTAYWHVETKRRASKSRCYN
;
A
#
# COMPACT_ATOMS: atom_id res chain seq x y z
N MET A 1 -6.28 -15.48 -9.32
CA MET A 1 -6.56 -15.37 -7.87
C MET A 1 -5.32 -15.64 -6.99
N ASP A 2 -4.10 -15.70 -7.55
CA ASP A 2 -2.89 -16.09 -6.79
C ASP A 2 -2.12 -14.96 -6.10
N ALA A 3 -2.14 -13.74 -6.63
CA ALA A 3 -1.17 -12.72 -6.22
C ALA A 3 -1.32 -12.31 -4.75
N ASN A 4 -2.55 -12.13 -4.24
CA ASN A 4 -2.79 -11.76 -2.85
C ASN A 4 -2.38 -12.88 -1.87
N ARG A 5 -2.69 -14.14 -2.19
CA ARG A 5 -2.26 -15.28 -1.36
C ARG A 5 -0.74 -15.39 -1.30
N LYS A 6 -0.06 -15.27 -2.44
CA LYS A 6 1.41 -15.28 -2.51
C LYS A 6 2.02 -14.07 -1.79
N LEU A 7 1.37 -12.92 -1.83
CA LEU A 7 1.80 -11.72 -1.10
C LEU A 7 1.70 -11.93 0.41
N THR A 8 0.55 -12.42 0.89
CA THR A 8 0.33 -12.72 2.32
C THR A 8 1.37 -13.71 2.85
N ALA A 9 1.64 -14.79 2.12
CA ALA A 9 2.66 -15.76 2.53
C ALA A 9 4.08 -15.17 2.59
N MET A 10 4.42 -14.21 1.73
CA MET A 10 5.74 -13.56 1.79
C MET A 10 5.86 -12.59 2.96
N ILE A 11 4.76 -11.96 3.35
CA ILE A 11 4.72 -11.02 4.49
C ILE A 11 5.03 -11.74 5.80
N GLU A 12 4.56 -12.97 5.97
CA GLU A 12 4.81 -13.78 7.17
C GLU A 12 6.30 -14.07 7.41
N GLY A 13 7.13 -14.03 6.36
CA GLY A 13 8.58 -14.25 6.45
C GLY A 13 9.44 -12.97 6.40
N ASP A 14 8.83 -11.78 6.36
CA ASP A 14 9.54 -10.51 6.18
C ASP A 14 9.71 -9.79 7.52
N SER A 15 10.90 -9.87 8.12
CA SER A 15 11.20 -9.27 9.42
C SER A 15 11.07 -7.75 9.45
N ASN A 16 11.13 -7.06 8.30
CA ASN A 16 10.94 -5.61 8.27
C ASN A 16 9.49 -5.19 8.57
N ILE A 17 8.55 -6.14 8.52
CA ILE A 17 7.14 -5.89 8.78
C ILE A 17 6.84 -5.84 10.28
N GLU A 18 7.67 -6.46 11.12
CA GLU A 18 7.50 -6.41 12.58
C GLU A 18 7.51 -4.97 13.12
N ALA A 19 8.27 -4.08 12.48
CA ALA A 19 8.34 -2.65 12.81
C ALA A 19 7.03 -1.87 12.55
N ILE A 20 6.06 -2.47 11.85
CA ILE A 20 4.78 -1.81 11.53
C ILE A 20 3.82 -1.83 12.71
N GLY A 21 3.83 -2.88 13.53
CA GLY A 21 2.82 -3.07 14.57
C GLY A 21 1.41 -3.34 14.01
N LEU A 22 0.39 -3.01 14.80
CA LEU A 22 -1.02 -3.25 14.47
C LEU A 22 -1.59 -2.13 13.58
N LEU A 23 -2.22 -2.52 12.47
CA LEU A 23 -2.89 -1.57 11.59
C LEU A 23 -4.16 -1.03 12.23
N GLY A 24 -4.19 0.27 12.55
CA GLY A 24 -5.36 0.95 13.09
C GLY A 24 -6.12 1.72 12.01
N ALA A 25 -7.44 1.57 11.94
CA ALA A 25 -8.30 2.40 11.09
C ALA A 25 -8.69 3.72 11.78
N VAL A 26 -8.67 4.82 11.03
CA VAL A 26 -9.22 6.11 11.48
C VAL A 26 -10.72 6.14 11.20
N HIS A 27 -11.50 6.05 12.27
CA HIS A 27 -12.96 6.06 12.20
C HIS A 27 -13.47 7.50 12.23
N ARG A 28 -14.33 7.86 11.27
CA ARG A 28 -15.07 9.12 11.33
C ARG A 28 -16.44 8.85 11.93
N ARG A 29 -16.96 9.74 12.78
CA ARG A 29 -18.30 9.59 13.39
C ARG A 29 -19.42 9.28 12.39
N LYS A 30 -19.30 9.77 11.15
CA LYS A 30 -20.28 9.59 10.07
C LYS A 30 -20.04 8.35 9.19
N ASP A 31 -18.85 7.77 9.22
CA ASP A 31 -18.45 6.63 8.37
C ASP A 31 -17.37 5.85 9.12
N LEU A 32 -17.81 4.91 9.96
CA LEU A 32 -16.93 4.08 10.77
C LEU A 32 -16.10 3.16 9.89
N ASN A 33 -16.72 2.54 8.88
CA ASN A 33 -16.08 1.53 8.04
C ASN A 33 -15.50 2.11 6.73
N HIS A 34 -15.03 3.35 6.79
CA HIS A 34 -14.58 4.07 5.59
C HIS A 34 -13.41 3.35 4.90
N LEU A 35 -12.44 2.89 5.69
CA LEU A 35 -11.23 2.26 5.18
C LEU A 35 -11.56 0.92 4.54
N GLU A 36 -12.31 0.07 5.23
CA GLU A 36 -12.74 -1.26 4.80
C GLU A 36 -13.54 -1.18 3.51
N ARG A 37 -14.47 -0.21 3.42
CA ARG A 37 -15.24 0.03 2.21
C ARG A 37 -14.36 0.43 1.03
N ARG A 38 -13.37 1.30 1.25
CA ARG A 38 -12.42 1.70 0.19
C ARG A 38 -11.49 0.56 -0.21
N GLN A 39 -11.09 -0.27 0.72
CA GLN A 39 -10.31 -1.48 0.46
C GLN A 39 -11.09 -2.44 -0.44
N GLN A 40 -12.35 -2.73 -0.09
CA GLN A 40 -13.21 -3.60 -0.88
C GLN A 40 -13.45 -3.04 -2.28
N GLN A 41 -13.84 -1.76 -2.40
CA GLN A 41 -14.11 -1.11 -3.69
C GLN A 41 -12.90 -1.07 -4.62
N ARG A 42 -11.68 -1.14 -4.07
CA ARG A 42 -10.43 -0.99 -4.84
C ARG A 42 -9.59 -2.26 -4.88
N ALA A 43 -10.12 -3.37 -4.34
CA ALA A 43 -9.43 -4.64 -4.19
C ALA A 43 -8.04 -4.50 -3.50
N ILE A 44 -7.98 -3.70 -2.44
CA ILE A 44 -6.76 -3.47 -1.63
C ILE A 44 -6.87 -4.30 -0.34
N SER A 45 -5.89 -5.16 -0.09
CA SER A 45 -5.83 -5.97 1.14
C SER A 45 -4.95 -5.32 2.22
N ASN A 46 -5.09 -5.77 3.47
CA ASN A 46 -4.19 -5.36 4.56
C ASN A 46 -2.73 -5.69 4.25
N ALA A 47 -2.47 -6.85 3.65
CA ALA A 47 -1.16 -7.27 3.18
C ALA A 47 -0.52 -6.24 2.23
N MET A 48 -1.29 -5.71 1.26
CA MET A 48 -0.82 -4.65 0.37
C MET A 48 -0.52 -3.35 1.12
N ILE A 49 -1.36 -2.99 2.10
CA ILE A 49 -1.15 -1.81 2.95
C ILE A 49 0.14 -1.95 3.74
N THR A 50 0.39 -3.11 4.34
CA THR A 50 1.63 -3.40 5.08
C THR A 50 2.85 -3.18 4.21
N VAL A 51 2.89 -3.77 3.00
CA VAL A 51 4.00 -3.57 2.06
C VAL A 51 4.20 -2.09 1.71
N ALA A 52 3.12 -1.33 1.54
CA ALA A 52 3.21 0.10 1.27
C ALA A 52 3.79 0.88 2.46
N LEU A 53 3.44 0.52 3.69
CA LEU A 53 3.97 1.18 4.89
C LEU A 53 5.45 0.86 5.13
N THR A 54 5.88 -0.37 4.81
CA THR A 54 7.27 -0.82 4.98
C THR A 54 8.18 -0.27 3.89
N TYR A 55 7.79 -0.38 2.62
CA TYR A 55 8.69 -0.11 1.49
C TYR A 55 8.30 1.13 0.68
N GLY A 56 7.12 1.70 0.91
CA GLY A 56 6.63 2.86 0.16
C GLY A 56 7.46 4.11 0.40
N LYS A 57 7.58 4.94 -0.63
CA LYS A 57 8.15 6.27 -0.48
C LYS A 57 7.23 7.10 0.44
N LYS A 58 7.74 7.45 1.61
CA LYS A 58 7.08 8.32 2.58
C LYS A 58 7.13 9.77 2.12
N THR A 59 5.99 10.45 2.14
CA THR A 59 5.86 11.89 1.98
C THR A 59 4.86 12.44 2.99
N PHE A 60 4.84 13.76 3.18
CA PHE A 60 3.88 14.44 4.03
C PHE A 60 3.04 15.39 3.18
N SER A 61 1.72 15.36 3.34
CA SER A 61 0.80 16.21 2.59
C SER A 61 -0.47 16.46 3.38
N ARG A 62 -0.90 17.73 3.47
CA ARG A 62 -2.16 18.16 4.10
C ARG A 62 -2.34 17.59 5.53
N GLY A 63 -1.28 17.56 6.32
CA GLY A 63 -1.33 17.05 7.69
C GLY A 63 -1.30 15.52 7.83
N ALA A 64 -1.10 14.78 6.73
CA ALA A 64 -1.08 13.32 6.72
C ALA A 64 0.20 12.77 6.11
N LEU A 65 0.61 11.60 6.58
CA LEU A 65 1.68 10.80 6.00
C LEU A 65 1.13 9.99 4.83
N VAL A 66 1.84 10.02 3.71
CA VAL A 66 1.47 9.30 2.50
C VAL A 66 2.60 8.37 2.11
N TYR A 67 2.29 7.09 1.97
CA TYR A 67 3.23 6.07 1.53
C TYR A 67 2.85 5.65 0.13
N THR A 68 3.75 5.84 -0.84
CA THR A 68 3.50 5.49 -2.25
C THR A 68 4.44 4.39 -2.70
N LEU A 69 3.90 3.26 -3.14
CA LEU A 69 4.67 2.24 -3.85
C LEU A 69 4.93 2.67 -5.29
N ASN A 70 6.20 2.77 -5.63
CA ASN A 70 6.69 2.97 -7.00
C ASN A 70 7.61 1.83 -7.41
N ASP A 71 7.94 1.77 -8.70
CA ASP A 71 8.77 0.72 -9.28
C ASP A 71 10.10 0.60 -8.53
N ARG A 72 10.81 1.72 -8.33
CA ARG A 72 12.10 1.75 -7.64
C ARG A 72 12.04 1.20 -6.20
N SER A 73 10.98 1.50 -5.45
CA SER A 73 10.80 0.95 -4.09
C SER A 73 10.52 -0.54 -4.09
N LEU A 74 9.82 -1.04 -5.12
CA LEU A 74 9.45 -2.45 -5.24
C LEU A 74 10.59 -3.28 -5.82
N GLU A 75 11.37 -2.76 -6.77
CA GLU A 75 12.57 -3.38 -7.34
C GLU A 75 13.64 -3.64 -6.27
N ARG A 76 13.70 -2.77 -5.26
CA ARG A 76 14.65 -2.88 -4.13
C ARG A 76 14.09 -3.68 -2.95
N SER A 77 12.92 -4.29 -3.10
CA SER A 77 12.30 -5.09 -2.05
C SER A 77 12.05 -6.52 -2.51
N PRO A 78 11.76 -7.45 -1.58
CA PRO A 78 11.35 -8.82 -1.93
C PRO A 78 10.10 -8.92 -2.81
N TYR A 79 9.38 -7.79 -2.99
CA TYR A 79 8.11 -7.71 -3.70
C TYR A 79 8.26 -7.26 -5.18
N ALA A 80 9.48 -7.25 -5.73
CA ALA A 80 9.73 -6.87 -7.13
C ALA A 80 8.83 -7.63 -8.13
N LYS A 81 8.55 -8.93 -7.88
CA LYS A 81 7.64 -9.73 -8.72
C LYS A 81 6.18 -9.27 -8.70
N PHE A 82 5.80 -8.42 -7.75
CA PHE A 82 4.45 -7.86 -7.62
C PHE A 82 4.36 -6.41 -8.07
N ILE A 83 5.37 -5.89 -8.79
CA ILE A 83 5.36 -4.51 -9.32
C ILE A 83 4.05 -4.19 -10.05
N ASP A 84 3.61 -5.03 -10.99
CA ASP A 84 2.39 -4.78 -11.77
C ASP A 84 1.12 -4.76 -10.90
N VAL A 85 1.15 -5.44 -9.74
CA VAL A 85 0.03 -5.52 -8.80
C VAL A 85 0.03 -4.33 -7.83
N LEU A 86 1.20 -3.97 -7.29
CA LEU A 86 1.34 -3.02 -6.17
C LEU A 86 1.68 -1.59 -6.59
N ARG A 87 2.16 -1.41 -7.82
CA ARG A 87 2.57 -0.09 -8.33
C ARG A 87 1.44 0.92 -8.22
N GLY A 88 1.78 2.08 -7.69
CA GLY A 88 0.86 3.19 -7.51
C GLY A 88 -0.08 3.04 -6.32
N LEU A 89 0.06 2.00 -5.50
CA LEU A 89 -0.66 1.95 -4.23
C LEU A 89 -0.21 3.11 -3.34
N ARG A 90 -1.19 3.89 -2.87
CA ARG A 90 -1.02 4.93 -1.88
C ARG A 90 -1.79 4.62 -0.62
N VAL A 91 -1.10 4.69 0.51
CA VAL A 91 -1.69 4.60 1.85
C VAL A 91 -1.53 5.95 2.53
N VAL A 92 -2.62 6.48 3.06
CA VAL A 92 -2.66 7.75 3.78
C VAL A 92 -2.92 7.47 5.24
N CYS A 93 -2.05 7.97 6.11
CA CYS A 93 -2.11 7.77 7.56
C CYS A 93 -2.05 9.11 8.30
N LEU A 94 -2.74 9.20 9.44
CA LEU A 94 -2.56 10.30 10.39
C LEU A 94 -1.29 10.10 11.24
N ILE A 95 -1.00 8.84 11.57
CA ILE A 95 0.18 8.42 12.33
C ILE A 95 0.83 7.28 11.55
N GLY A 96 2.15 7.36 11.34
CA GLY A 96 2.92 6.33 10.67
C GLY A 96 3.33 5.21 11.63
N PRO A 97 4.02 4.17 11.14
CA PRO A 97 4.56 3.12 11.99
C PRO A 97 5.45 3.64 13.13
N PRO A 98 5.48 2.97 14.29
CA PRO A 98 4.67 1.78 14.65
C PRO A 98 3.19 2.11 14.93
N ASP A 99 2.31 1.11 14.80
CA ASP A 99 0.85 1.18 15.02
C ASP A 99 0.14 2.29 14.21
N PRO A 100 0.23 2.22 12.86
CA PRO A 100 -0.21 3.28 11.99
C PRO A 100 -1.73 3.50 12.07
N LYS A 101 -2.15 4.77 12.07
CA LYS A 101 -3.56 5.17 11.97
C LYS A 101 -3.91 5.52 10.54
N ILE A 102 -4.42 4.54 9.80
CA ILE A 102 -4.73 4.61 8.37
C ILE A 102 -6.06 5.32 8.16
N LEU A 103 -6.04 6.36 7.32
CA LEU A 103 -7.23 7.10 6.90
C LEU A 103 -7.87 6.51 5.65
N THR A 104 -7.08 6.19 4.63
CA THR A 104 -7.56 5.60 3.37
C THR A 104 -6.43 4.98 2.57
N ALA A 105 -6.77 4.08 1.65
CA ALA A 105 -5.87 3.52 0.65
C ALA A 105 -6.46 3.65 -0.76
N TYR A 106 -5.62 3.95 -1.75
CA TYR A 106 -6.06 4.14 -3.14
C TYR A 106 -4.97 3.90 -4.18
N TRP A 107 -5.39 3.64 -5.42
CA TRP A 107 -4.49 3.55 -6.55
C TRP A 107 -4.25 4.94 -7.16
N HIS A 108 -3.01 5.43 -7.11
CA HIS A 108 -2.60 6.62 -7.82
C HIS A 108 -2.49 6.34 -9.32
N VAL A 109 -3.50 6.78 -10.07
CA VAL A 109 -3.74 6.41 -11.48
C VAL A 109 -2.53 6.72 -12.37
N GLU A 110 -1.89 7.87 -12.21
CA GLU A 110 -0.73 8.25 -13.03
C GLU A 110 0.45 7.30 -12.82
N THR A 111 0.75 6.95 -11.57
CA THR A 111 1.82 6.02 -11.24
C THR A 111 1.49 4.61 -11.73
N LYS A 112 0.22 4.19 -11.60
CA LYS A 112 -0.24 2.88 -12.08
C LYS A 112 -0.19 2.76 -13.60
N ARG A 113 -0.57 3.81 -14.34
CA ARG A 113 -0.56 3.85 -15.81
C ARG A 113 0.83 4.02 -16.42
N ARG A 114 1.84 4.43 -15.64
CA ARG A 114 3.21 4.56 -16.18
C ARG A 114 3.76 3.23 -16.69
N ALA A 115 3.32 2.10 -16.15
CA ALA A 115 3.69 0.75 -16.60
C ALA A 115 3.15 0.42 -18.00
N SER A 116 1.91 0.82 -18.29
CA SER A 116 1.23 0.47 -19.54
C SER A 116 1.77 1.24 -20.73
N LYS A 117 2.42 2.40 -20.51
CA LYS A 117 3.07 3.15 -21.59
C LYS A 117 4.42 2.56 -21.99
N SER A 118 5.13 1.91 -21.07
CA SER A 118 6.46 1.33 -21.35
C SER A 118 6.41 0.01 -22.12
N ARG A 119 5.25 -0.67 -22.18
CA ARG A 119 5.06 -1.95 -22.89
C ARG A 119 4.57 -1.81 -24.34
N CYS A 120 4.40 -0.59 -24.86
CA CYS A 120 3.93 -0.34 -26.24
C CYS A 120 5.04 0.11 -27.21
N TYR A 121 6.31 0.04 -26.80
CA TYR A 121 7.46 0.19 -27.70
C TYR A 121 8.28 -1.09 -27.64
N ASN A 122 7.89 -2.06 -28.47
CA ASN A 122 8.72 -3.14 -28.98
C ASN A 122 8.09 -3.61 -30.29
#